data_AF-A0A3D4LHE7-F1
#
_entry.id   AF-A0A3D4LHE7-F1
#
_cell.length_a   1.000
_cell.length_b   1.000
_cell.length_c   1.000
_cell.angle_alpha   90.00
_cell.angle_beta   90.00
_cell.angle_gamma   90.00
#
_symmetry.space_group_name_H-M   'P 1'
#
loop_
_entity.id
_entity.type
_entity.pdbx_description
1 polymer ?
#
loop_
_entity_poly.entity_id
_entity_poly.type
_entity_poly.pdbx_seq_one_letter_code
_entity_poly.pdbx_strand_id
1 'polypeptide(L)'
;MASSTERIGVNHCGEIAERNNWMFREQPVNDVGIDAHMEYIESSGKPKQLLALQIKSGASWFNEEKDGCIIFRNINERQYNYWNTNSLPCIVVLYNPNDNTCIWQKLTAETIERTNGGKGKGFFVKVPIKQVFLNSSSNEQLLSFTNLPEHIINYNFLLSQKEFMQIIQDGGEVKLHSTEWVNKSSGRGQTELIVDDGNSIKNYMYPYWFPFTPYTMVFQRLFPWADFSADEDYYEEYDESFWREYHCFYDKEDDEWLMVGDSFEEYRRKLNPMRSVDHSGEVAEYMLVLSLNELGRSFLKVNDFVSKNQAYANARPKED
;
A
#
# COMPACT_ATOMS: atom_id res chain seq x y z
N MET A 1 -30.64 28.38 6.82
CA MET A 1 -31.40 27.20 6.37
C MET A 1 -30.90 26.83 4.99
N ALA A 2 -30.55 25.56 4.76
CA ALA A 2 -30.14 25.09 3.43
C ALA A 2 -31.31 25.25 2.44
N SER A 3 -31.01 25.61 1.20
CA SER A 3 -31.98 25.70 0.11
C SER A 3 -32.57 24.32 -0.22
N SER A 4 -33.75 24.29 -0.86
CA SER A 4 -34.36 23.05 -1.35
C SER A 4 -33.40 22.27 -2.25
N THR A 5 -32.69 22.95 -3.15
CA THR A 5 -31.70 22.35 -4.06
C THR A 5 -30.52 21.73 -3.32
N GLU A 6 -30.00 22.38 -2.28
CA GLU A 6 -28.94 21.82 -1.42
C GLU A 6 -29.42 20.55 -0.71
N ARG A 7 -30.61 20.58 -0.12
CA ARG A 7 -31.21 19.40 0.51
C ARG A 7 -31.40 18.24 -0.44
N ILE A 8 -31.90 18.50 -1.65
CA ILE A 8 -32.07 17.49 -2.70
C ILE A 8 -30.71 16.87 -3.04
N GLY A 9 -29.68 17.68 -3.26
CA GLY A 9 -28.37 17.16 -3.62
C GLY A 9 -27.70 16.34 -2.52
N VAL A 10 -27.83 16.73 -1.25
CA VAL A 10 -27.34 15.93 -0.11
C VAL A 10 -28.04 14.58 -0.06
N ASN A 11 -29.38 14.57 -0.18
CA ASN A 11 -30.16 13.33 -0.18
C ASN A 11 -29.82 12.43 -1.38
N HIS A 12 -29.62 13.02 -2.57
CA HIS A 12 -29.25 12.28 -3.78
C HIS A 12 -27.85 11.67 -3.68
N CYS A 13 -26.88 12.41 -3.13
CA CYS A 13 -25.55 11.85 -2.85
C CYS A 13 -25.62 10.72 -1.81
N GLY A 14 -26.44 10.86 -0.77
CA GLY A 14 -26.67 9.81 0.21
C GLY A 14 -27.31 8.56 -0.40
N GLU A 15 -28.28 8.73 -1.29
CA GLU A 15 -28.90 7.62 -2.03
C GLU A 15 -27.90 6.84 -2.89
N ILE A 16 -27.05 7.56 -3.65
CA ILE A 16 -25.97 6.94 -4.43
C ILE A 16 -24.99 6.20 -3.51
N ALA A 17 -24.62 6.79 -2.37
CA ALA A 17 -23.72 6.18 -1.39
C ALA A 17 -24.26 4.85 -0.85
N GLU A 18 -25.50 4.85 -0.35
CA GLU A 18 -26.14 3.65 0.21
C GLU A 18 -26.27 2.52 -0.82
N ARG A 19 -26.55 2.84 -2.09
CA ARG A 19 -26.58 1.84 -3.18
C ARG A 19 -25.22 1.19 -3.47
N ASN A 20 -24.13 1.87 -3.11
CA ASN A 20 -22.76 1.43 -3.33
C ASN A 20 -22.09 0.91 -2.04
N ASN A 21 -22.86 0.56 -1.01
CA ASN A 21 -22.41 0.08 0.30
C ASN A 21 -21.57 1.09 1.10
N TRP A 22 -21.76 2.38 0.83
CA TRP A 22 -21.23 3.45 1.66
C TRP A 22 -22.32 3.92 2.62
N MET A 23 -22.13 3.64 3.91
CA MET A 23 -23.00 4.17 4.96
C MET A 23 -22.83 5.68 5.05
N PHE A 24 -23.87 6.42 4.71
CA PHE A 24 -23.85 7.88 4.61
C PHE A 24 -24.37 8.55 5.89
N ARG A 25 -23.60 9.50 6.43
CA ARG A 25 -23.92 10.21 7.67
C ARG A 25 -23.82 11.72 7.45
N GLU A 26 -24.96 12.34 7.20
CA GLU A 26 -25.07 13.80 7.12
C GLU A 26 -24.62 14.45 8.45
N GLN A 27 -23.86 15.54 8.38
CA GLN A 27 -23.40 16.28 9.54
C GLN A 27 -24.38 17.41 9.91
N PRO A 28 -24.87 17.48 11.16
CA PRO A 28 -25.75 18.56 11.59
C PRO A 28 -24.98 19.90 11.62
N VAL A 29 -25.39 20.84 10.77
CA VAL A 29 -24.75 22.11 10.41
C VAL A 29 -24.16 22.91 11.59
N ASN A 30 -22.86 23.25 11.54
CA ASN A 30 -22.33 24.61 11.27
C ASN A 30 -20.78 24.66 11.38
N ASP A 31 -20.04 23.80 10.67
CA ASP A 31 -18.58 23.87 10.67
C ASP A 31 -17.97 23.75 9.27
N VAL A 32 -17.36 24.87 8.85
CA VAL A 32 -16.29 25.14 7.86
C VAL A 32 -16.30 24.45 6.48
N GLY A 33 -17.10 23.45 6.20
CA GLY A 33 -17.31 22.90 4.86
C GLY A 33 -17.22 21.39 4.73
N ILE A 34 -17.80 20.61 5.65
CA ILE A 34 -18.09 19.18 5.43
C ILE A 34 -19.58 18.96 5.71
N ASP A 35 -20.31 18.46 4.71
CA ASP A 35 -21.75 18.23 4.80
C ASP A 35 -22.08 16.80 5.21
N ALA A 36 -21.19 15.85 4.94
CA ALA A 36 -21.39 14.44 5.29
C ALA A 36 -20.08 13.68 5.48
N HIS A 37 -20.16 12.57 6.20
CA HIS A 37 -19.17 11.50 6.14
C HIS A 37 -19.79 10.27 5.47
N MET A 38 -18.97 9.48 4.79
CA MET A 38 -19.41 8.18 4.28
C MET A 38 -18.39 7.09 4.57
N GLU A 39 -18.88 5.92 5.00
CA GLU A 39 -18.05 4.79 5.41
C GLU A 39 -18.36 3.55 4.58
N TYR A 40 -17.37 3.00 3.88
CA TYR A 40 -17.57 1.78 3.12
C TYR A 40 -17.64 0.58 4.06
N ILE A 41 -18.73 -0.18 3.95
CA ILE A 41 -18.96 -1.38 4.73
C ILE A 41 -18.81 -2.59 3.80
N GLU A 42 -17.86 -3.48 4.12
CA GLU A 42 -17.71 -4.74 3.39
C GLU A 42 -18.91 -5.66 3.61
N SER A 43 -19.08 -6.67 2.74
CA SER A 43 -20.12 -7.70 2.92
C SER A 43 -20.01 -8.45 4.25
N SER A 44 -18.84 -8.43 4.89
CA SER A 44 -18.58 -8.97 6.24
C SER A 44 -19.14 -8.10 7.37
N GLY A 45 -19.61 -6.89 7.07
CA GLY A 45 -20.03 -5.88 8.05
C GLY A 45 -18.88 -5.04 8.62
N LYS A 46 -17.63 -5.27 8.20
CA LYS A 46 -16.47 -4.50 8.67
C LYS A 46 -16.34 -3.17 7.91
N PRO A 47 -16.07 -2.05 8.62
CA PRO A 47 -15.74 -0.79 7.96
C PRO A 47 -14.35 -0.87 7.34
N LYS A 48 -14.20 -0.32 6.13
CA LYS A 48 -12.94 -0.37 5.36
C LYS A 48 -12.35 1.01 5.05
N GLN A 49 -13.21 1.99 4.81
CA GLN A 49 -12.79 3.31 4.34
C GLN A 49 -13.78 4.37 4.85
N LEU A 50 -13.28 5.51 5.30
CA LEU A 50 -14.09 6.63 5.80
C LEU A 50 -13.66 7.93 5.12
N LEU A 51 -14.62 8.62 4.50
CA LEU A 51 -14.39 9.83 3.72
C LEU A 51 -15.25 10.99 4.22
N ALA A 52 -14.75 12.20 4.03
CA ALA A 52 -15.47 13.44 4.31
C ALA A 52 -15.90 14.13 3.00
N LEU A 53 -17.14 14.60 2.95
CA LEU A 53 -17.76 15.13 1.75
C LEU A 53 -18.19 16.59 1.95
N GLN A 54 -17.75 17.46 1.05
CA GLN A 54 -18.39 18.74 0.79
C GLN A 54 -19.28 18.59 -0.44
N ILE A 55 -20.58 18.81 -0.30
CA ILE A 55 -21.58 18.73 -1.36
C ILE A 55 -21.96 20.15 -1.79
N LYS A 56 -21.97 20.40 -3.10
CA LYS A 56 -22.44 21.66 -3.68
C LYS A 56 -23.47 21.38 -4.75
N SER A 57 -24.67 21.91 -4.55
CA SER A 57 -25.84 21.60 -5.36
C SER A 57 -26.29 22.82 -6.14
N GLY A 58 -26.51 22.66 -7.45
CA GLY A 58 -27.07 23.71 -8.30
C GLY A 58 -26.47 23.75 -9.70
N ALA A 59 -27.31 24.04 -10.69
CA ALA A 59 -26.89 24.11 -12.09
C ALA A 59 -25.83 25.20 -12.33
N SER A 60 -25.83 26.26 -11.52
CA SER A 60 -24.86 27.35 -11.63
C SER A 60 -23.41 26.90 -11.38
N TRP A 61 -23.19 25.82 -10.62
CA TRP A 61 -21.85 25.27 -10.41
C TRP A 61 -21.26 24.69 -11.70
N PHE A 62 -22.08 24.37 -12.69
CA PHE A 62 -21.70 23.77 -13.96
C PHE A 62 -21.56 24.80 -15.10
N ASN A 63 -21.68 26.10 -14.81
CA ASN A 63 -21.62 27.15 -15.84
C ASN A 63 -20.21 27.37 -16.40
N GLU A 64 -19.17 27.04 -15.64
CA GLU A 64 -17.78 27.22 -16.07
C GLU A 64 -17.14 25.85 -16.33
N GLU A 65 -17.23 25.42 -17.59
CA GLU A 65 -16.54 24.25 -18.10
C GLU A 65 -15.29 24.66 -18.87
N LYS A 66 -14.16 24.01 -18.58
CA LYS A 66 -12.90 24.20 -19.30
C LYS A 66 -12.10 22.91 -19.31
N ASP A 67 -11.58 22.53 -20.48
CA ASP A 67 -10.72 21.37 -20.67
C ASP A 67 -11.30 20.05 -20.08
N GLY A 68 -12.61 19.85 -20.24
CA GLY A 68 -13.34 18.67 -19.73
C GLY A 68 -13.54 18.65 -18.20
N CYS A 69 -13.34 19.79 -17.54
CA CYS A 69 -13.54 19.96 -16.09
C CYS A 69 -14.52 21.09 -15.80
N ILE A 70 -15.29 20.94 -14.73
CA ILE A 70 -16.04 22.02 -14.10
C ILE A 70 -15.11 22.78 -13.14
N ILE A 71 -15.09 24.10 -13.23
CA ILE A 71 -14.24 24.95 -12.40
C ILE A 71 -15.01 25.38 -11.15
N PHE A 72 -14.79 24.65 -10.05
CA PHE A 72 -15.37 24.99 -8.76
C PHE A 72 -14.58 26.11 -8.08
N ARG A 73 -15.16 27.31 -8.00
CA ARG A 73 -14.55 28.52 -7.42
C ARG A 73 -15.09 28.84 -6.02
N ASN A 74 -14.70 30.02 -5.52
CA ASN A 74 -15.17 30.62 -4.26
C ASN A 74 -14.73 29.85 -3.01
N ILE A 75 -13.58 29.19 -3.10
CA ILE A 75 -12.93 28.56 -1.95
C ILE A 75 -12.08 29.63 -1.26
N ASN A 76 -12.29 29.81 0.05
CA ASN A 76 -11.47 30.69 0.87
C ASN A 76 -10.38 29.91 1.63
N GLU A 77 -9.45 30.66 2.24
CA GLU A 77 -8.30 30.09 2.95
C GLU A 77 -8.70 29.22 4.15
N ARG A 78 -9.79 29.56 4.86
CA ARG A 78 -10.31 28.75 5.97
C ARG A 78 -10.79 27.38 5.49
N GLN A 79 -11.52 27.34 4.38
CA GLN A 79 -11.97 26.10 3.75
C GLN A 79 -10.80 25.27 3.23
N TYR A 80 -9.85 25.90 2.53
CA TYR A 80 -8.63 25.25 2.06
C TYR A 80 -7.87 24.57 3.20
N ASN A 81 -7.58 25.32 4.28
CA ASN A 81 -6.87 24.78 5.43
C ASN A 81 -7.65 23.65 6.11
N TYR A 82 -8.97 23.82 6.26
CA TYR A 82 -9.83 22.82 6.91
C TYR A 82 -9.86 21.50 6.15
N TRP A 83 -9.97 21.54 4.81
CA TRP A 83 -9.96 20.32 4.00
C TRP A 83 -8.58 19.67 3.94
N ASN A 84 -7.52 20.47 3.82
CA ASN A 84 -6.15 19.95 3.68
C ASN A 84 -5.58 19.36 4.98
N THR A 85 -6.07 19.82 6.14
CA THR A 85 -5.65 19.33 7.46
C THR A 85 -6.61 18.30 8.07
N ASN A 86 -7.67 17.93 7.35
CA ASN A 86 -8.63 16.96 7.85
C ASN A 86 -7.99 15.57 7.98
N SER A 87 -8.23 14.88 9.10
CA SER A 87 -7.75 13.52 9.32
C SER A 87 -8.37 12.50 8.36
N LEU A 88 -9.51 12.81 7.76
CA LEU A 88 -10.18 12.00 6.74
C LEU A 88 -9.94 12.57 5.35
N PRO A 89 -9.72 11.71 4.33
CA PRO A 89 -9.68 12.19 2.96
C PRO A 89 -10.98 12.92 2.61
N CYS A 90 -10.81 14.17 2.16
CA CYS A 90 -11.91 15.04 1.81
C CYS A 90 -12.14 15.03 0.30
N ILE A 91 -13.40 15.00 -0.12
CA ILE A 91 -13.80 15.20 -1.51
C ILE A 91 -14.85 16.31 -1.61
N VAL A 92 -14.88 16.99 -2.74
CA VAL A 92 -16.02 17.82 -3.15
C VAL A 92 -16.88 17.03 -4.13
N VAL A 93 -18.19 17.08 -3.96
CA VAL A 93 -19.19 16.52 -4.88
C VAL A 93 -20.05 17.67 -5.41
N LEU A 94 -20.09 17.85 -6.72
CA LEU A 94 -20.98 18.79 -7.39
C LEU A 94 -22.20 18.06 -7.91
N TYR A 95 -23.39 18.50 -7.52
CA TYR A 95 -24.67 17.96 -7.96
C TYR A 95 -25.38 18.91 -8.91
N ASN A 96 -25.70 18.44 -10.12
CA ASN A 96 -26.50 19.14 -11.11
C ASN A 96 -27.98 18.72 -11.01
N PRO A 97 -28.90 19.60 -10.58
CA PRO A 97 -30.31 19.27 -10.45
C PRO A 97 -31.05 19.11 -11.79
N ASN A 98 -30.45 19.50 -12.91
CA ASN A 98 -31.12 19.43 -14.22
C ASN A 98 -31.14 17.99 -14.79
N ASP A 99 -30.08 17.22 -14.53
CA ASP A 99 -29.90 15.86 -15.05
C ASP A 99 -29.53 14.84 -13.95
N ASN A 100 -29.53 15.27 -12.69
CA ASN A 100 -29.15 14.52 -11.50
C ASN A 100 -27.69 14.00 -11.50
N THR A 101 -26.81 14.61 -12.29
CA THR A 101 -25.41 14.21 -12.35
C THR A 101 -24.68 14.64 -11.08
N CYS A 102 -23.91 13.72 -10.49
CA CYS A 102 -22.93 14.01 -9.44
C CYS A 102 -21.53 13.76 -9.99
N ILE A 103 -20.66 14.78 -9.97
CA ILE A 103 -19.23 14.63 -10.25
C ILE A 103 -18.42 15.00 -9.01
N TRP A 104 -17.21 14.48 -8.88
CA TRP A 104 -16.42 14.68 -7.67
C TRP A 104 -14.94 14.94 -7.94
N GLN A 105 -14.24 15.47 -6.93
CA GLN A 105 -12.78 15.60 -6.93
C GLN A 105 -12.22 15.55 -5.51
N LYS A 106 -11.04 14.93 -5.33
CA LYS A 106 -10.33 14.92 -4.05
C LYS A 106 -9.85 16.33 -3.71
N LEU A 107 -9.95 16.72 -2.45
CA LEU A 107 -9.48 18.00 -1.93
C LEU A 107 -8.12 17.81 -1.26
N THR A 108 -7.08 18.36 -1.88
CA THR A 108 -5.67 18.26 -1.45
C THR A 108 -4.92 19.54 -1.79
N ALA A 109 -3.70 19.71 -1.29
CA ALA A 109 -2.82 20.80 -1.68
C ALA A 109 -2.52 20.79 -3.19
N GLU A 110 -2.53 19.63 -3.84
CA GLU A 110 -2.25 19.47 -5.28
C GLU A 110 -3.46 19.80 -6.17
N THR A 111 -4.69 19.50 -5.69
CA THR A 111 -5.93 19.68 -6.48
C THR A 111 -6.61 21.02 -6.24
N ILE A 112 -6.32 21.69 -5.13
CA ILE A 112 -6.84 23.03 -4.82
C ILE A 112 -5.81 24.08 -5.27
N GLU A 113 -6.10 24.72 -6.39
CA GLU A 113 -5.21 25.71 -7.01
C GLU A 113 -5.56 27.13 -6.55
N ARG A 114 -4.51 27.92 -6.29
CA ARG A 114 -4.67 29.35 -5.97
C ARG A 114 -4.88 30.15 -7.24
N THR A 115 -5.84 31.08 -7.20
CA THR A 115 -6.19 31.94 -8.35
C THR A 115 -5.02 32.82 -8.81
N ASN A 116 -5.08 33.30 -10.05
CA ASN A 116 -4.05 34.17 -10.68
C ASN A 116 -2.62 33.60 -10.60
N GLY A 117 -2.46 32.30 -10.84
CA GLY A 117 -1.15 31.64 -10.85
C GLY A 117 -0.41 31.75 -9.51
N GLY A 118 -1.13 31.59 -8.38
CA GLY A 118 -0.55 31.67 -7.04
C GLY A 118 -0.71 33.03 -6.33
N LYS A 119 -1.05 34.11 -7.05
CA LYS A 119 -1.05 35.47 -6.49
C LYS A 119 -2.42 35.96 -6.00
N GLY A 120 -3.51 35.31 -6.42
CA GLY A 120 -4.88 35.70 -6.08
C GLY A 120 -5.31 35.25 -4.69
N LYS A 121 -6.31 35.93 -4.10
CA LYS A 121 -6.77 35.66 -2.72
C LYS A 121 -7.72 34.44 -2.59
N GLY A 122 -8.27 33.96 -3.70
CA GLY A 122 -9.19 32.83 -3.71
C GLY A 122 -8.54 31.55 -4.25
N PHE A 123 -9.21 30.43 -4.03
CA PHE A 123 -8.82 29.13 -4.57
C PHE A 123 -9.93 28.57 -5.48
N PHE A 124 -9.56 27.59 -6.29
CA PHE A 124 -10.48 26.85 -7.14
C PHE A 124 -10.02 25.39 -7.30
N VAL A 125 -10.94 24.52 -7.69
CA VAL A 125 -10.70 23.10 -7.96
C VAL A 125 -11.23 22.77 -9.35
N LYS A 126 -10.46 22.02 -10.13
CA LYS A 126 -10.91 21.46 -11.41
C LYS A 126 -11.54 20.10 -11.14
N VAL A 127 -12.85 19.99 -11.38
CA VAL A 127 -13.65 18.77 -11.14
C VAL A 127 -13.90 18.07 -12.49
N PRO A 128 -13.26 16.92 -12.79
CA PRO A 128 -13.40 16.28 -14.09
C PRO A 128 -14.83 15.78 -14.33
N ILE A 129 -15.41 16.08 -15.49
CA ILE A 129 -16.81 15.70 -15.79
C ILE A 129 -16.98 14.17 -15.88
N LYS A 130 -15.93 13.46 -16.30
CA LYS A 130 -15.92 11.99 -16.37
C LYS A 130 -15.82 11.31 -15.01
N GLN A 131 -15.48 12.05 -13.95
CA GLN A 131 -15.31 11.52 -12.60
C GLN A 131 -16.67 11.54 -11.88
N VAL A 132 -17.58 10.68 -12.36
CA VAL A 132 -18.95 10.54 -11.84
C VAL A 132 -18.92 9.89 -10.46
N PHE A 133 -19.61 10.49 -9.49
CA PHE A 133 -19.62 10.07 -8.09
C PHE A 133 -20.13 8.63 -7.95
N LEU A 134 -19.27 7.79 -7.36
CA LEU A 134 -19.54 6.36 -7.07
C LEU A 134 -20.06 5.53 -8.26
N ASN A 135 -19.62 5.85 -9.49
CA ASN A 135 -19.59 4.83 -10.54
C ASN A 135 -18.51 3.77 -10.22
N SER A 136 -18.45 2.67 -10.97
CA SER A 136 -17.52 1.56 -10.68
C SER A 136 -16.06 2.01 -10.51
N SER A 137 -15.55 2.86 -11.41
CA SER A 137 -14.16 3.34 -11.33
C SER A 137 -13.94 4.31 -10.16
N SER A 138 -14.85 5.25 -9.94
CA SER A 138 -14.79 6.17 -8.81
C SER A 138 -14.85 5.43 -7.47
N ASN A 139 -15.64 4.35 -7.38
CA ASN A 139 -15.74 3.55 -6.18
C ASN A 139 -14.39 2.92 -5.79
N GLU A 140 -13.69 2.32 -6.76
CA GLU A 140 -12.34 1.77 -6.56
C GLU A 140 -11.34 2.86 -6.14
N GLN A 141 -11.38 4.03 -6.79
CA GLN A 141 -10.49 5.15 -6.45
C GLN A 141 -10.74 5.66 -5.02
N LEU A 142 -12.00 5.88 -4.65
CA LEU A 142 -12.37 6.39 -3.33
C LEU A 142 -12.01 5.42 -2.20
N LEU A 143 -12.08 4.11 -2.45
CA LEU A 143 -11.62 3.08 -1.52
C LEU A 143 -10.12 3.16 -1.23
N SER A 144 -9.31 3.65 -2.17
CA SER A 144 -7.85 3.74 -2.01
C SER A 144 -7.38 4.95 -1.20
N PHE A 145 -8.25 5.91 -0.91
CA PHE A 145 -7.82 7.17 -0.31
C PHE A 145 -7.39 7.02 1.15
N THR A 146 -6.27 7.64 1.51
CA THR A 146 -5.84 7.76 2.90
C THR A 146 -5.26 9.15 3.13
N ASN A 147 -5.48 9.68 4.32
CA ASN A 147 -4.85 10.91 4.82
C ASN A 147 -3.77 10.60 5.87
N LEU A 148 -3.45 9.31 6.08
CA LEU A 148 -2.33 8.95 6.93
C LEU A 148 -1.04 9.47 6.31
N PRO A 149 -0.20 10.20 7.07
CA PRO A 149 1.13 10.56 6.60
C PRO A 149 1.91 9.31 6.16
N GLU A 150 2.77 9.45 5.16
CA GLU A 150 3.52 8.33 4.58
C GLU A 150 4.30 7.52 5.64
N HIS A 151 4.87 8.19 6.64
CA HIS A 151 5.56 7.54 7.74
C HIS A 151 4.63 6.65 8.60
N ILE A 152 3.35 6.99 8.74
CA ILE A 152 2.37 6.15 9.42
C ILE A 152 1.95 4.97 8.55
N ILE A 153 1.83 5.15 7.22
CA ILE A 153 1.57 4.05 6.28
C ILE A 153 2.71 3.03 6.35
N ASN A 154 3.96 3.50 6.26
CA ASN A 154 5.15 2.65 6.35
C ASN A 154 5.27 1.98 7.73
N TYR A 155 4.93 2.68 8.81
CA TYR A 155 4.86 2.09 10.15
C TYR A 155 3.82 0.96 10.20
N ASN A 156 2.61 1.18 9.69
CA ASN A 156 1.54 0.18 9.67
C ASN A 156 1.89 -1.02 8.80
N PHE A 157 2.59 -0.81 7.68
CA PHE A 157 3.12 -1.88 6.84
C PHE A 157 4.08 -2.78 7.63
N LEU A 158 5.06 -2.21 8.34
CA LEU A 158 5.96 -2.98 9.20
C LEU A 158 5.19 -3.64 10.36
N LEU A 159 4.20 -2.96 10.93
CA LEU A 159 3.37 -3.50 12.01
C LEU A 159 2.60 -4.75 11.56
N SER A 160 2.09 -4.79 10.33
CA SER A 160 1.40 -5.97 9.79
C SER A 160 2.29 -7.21 9.65
N GLN A 161 3.61 -7.02 9.64
CA GLN A 161 4.61 -8.09 9.52
C GLN A 161 5.33 -8.37 10.84
N LYS A 162 4.93 -7.70 11.93
CA LYS A 162 5.57 -7.81 13.25
C LYS A 162 5.65 -9.24 13.76
N GLU A 163 4.64 -10.07 13.51
CA GLU A 163 4.59 -11.44 14.01
C GLU A 163 5.77 -12.28 13.47
N PHE A 164 6.07 -12.17 12.17
CA PHE A 164 7.23 -12.84 11.57
C PHE A 164 8.56 -12.37 12.18
N MET A 165 8.67 -11.06 12.42
CA MET A 165 9.85 -10.48 13.07
C MET A 165 10.03 -11.01 14.50
N GLN A 166 8.92 -11.16 15.24
CA GLN A 166 8.94 -11.66 16.61
C GLN A 166 9.31 -13.15 16.67
N ILE A 167 8.79 -13.96 15.75
CA ILE A 167 9.13 -15.39 15.65
C ILE A 167 10.65 -15.57 15.48
N ILE A 168 11.26 -14.82 14.56
CA ILE A 168 12.71 -14.84 14.37
C ILE A 168 13.45 -14.37 15.63
N GLN A 169 12.96 -13.32 16.29
CA GLN A 169 13.55 -12.83 17.54
C GLN A 169 13.52 -13.88 18.66
N ASP A 170 12.46 -14.68 18.71
CA ASP A 170 12.24 -15.70 19.74
C ASP A 170 12.94 -17.05 19.41
N GLY A 171 13.65 -17.12 18.28
CA GLY A 171 14.45 -18.27 17.84
C GLY A 171 13.73 -19.22 16.89
N GLY A 172 12.54 -18.86 16.40
CA GLY A 172 11.86 -19.55 15.30
C GLY A 172 12.44 -19.17 13.93
N GLU A 173 11.88 -19.74 12.88
CA GLU A 173 12.39 -19.61 11.51
C GLU A 173 11.30 -19.11 10.54
N VAL A 174 11.69 -18.24 9.62
CA VAL A 174 10.82 -17.78 8.54
C VAL A 174 11.58 -17.94 7.23
N LYS A 175 11.04 -18.76 6.33
CA LYS A 175 11.57 -18.96 4.98
C LYS A 175 10.63 -18.35 3.95
N LEU A 176 11.19 -17.78 2.90
CA LEU A 176 10.48 -17.34 1.70
C LEU A 176 10.70 -18.36 0.60
N HIS A 177 9.61 -18.96 0.15
CA HIS A 177 9.58 -19.82 -1.02
C HIS A 177 8.91 -19.07 -2.17
N SER A 178 9.55 -19.04 -3.35
CA SER A 178 8.98 -18.35 -4.50
C SER A 178 9.39 -18.96 -5.83
N THR A 179 8.46 -19.00 -6.79
CA THR A 179 8.73 -19.36 -8.18
C THR A 179 8.42 -18.18 -9.11
N GLU A 180 9.29 -17.93 -10.08
CA GLU A 180 9.20 -16.84 -11.06
C GLU A 180 9.33 -17.39 -12.48
N TRP A 181 8.37 -17.10 -13.36
CA TRP A 181 8.49 -17.39 -14.80
C TRP A 181 9.31 -16.30 -15.49
N VAL A 182 10.62 -16.52 -15.62
CA VAL A 182 11.60 -15.49 -16.02
C VAL A 182 11.40 -14.94 -17.44
N ASN A 183 10.87 -15.74 -18.36
CA ASN A 183 10.64 -15.34 -19.76
C ASN A 183 9.26 -14.72 -20.02
N LYS A 184 8.42 -14.52 -18.98
CA LYS A 184 7.06 -13.98 -19.13
C LYS A 184 6.98 -12.55 -18.59
N SER A 185 6.68 -11.59 -19.46
CA SER A 185 6.50 -10.18 -19.09
C SER A 185 5.36 -9.91 -18.10
N SER A 186 4.48 -10.89 -17.86
CA SER A 186 3.40 -10.81 -16.88
C SER A 186 3.87 -10.87 -15.42
N GLY A 187 5.13 -11.24 -15.16
CA GLY A 187 5.63 -11.44 -13.78
C GLY A 187 4.91 -12.57 -13.06
N ARG A 188 4.52 -13.62 -13.81
CA ARG A 188 3.74 -14.73 -13.25
C ARG A 188 4.63 -15.53 -12.31
N GLY A 189 4.12 -15.82 -11.12
CA GLY A 189 4.83 -16.62 -10.13
C GLY A 189 3.97 -16.94 -8.92
N GLN A 190 4.60 -17.50 -7.91
CA GLN A 190 4.01 -17.75 -6.61
C GLN A 190 5.03 -17.33 -5.55
N THR A 191 4.56 -16.72 -4.46
CA THR A 191 5.39 -16.36 -3.31
C THR A 191 4.64 -16.76 -2.05
N GLU A 192 5.33 -17.41 -1.13
CA GLU A 192 4.80 -17.77 0.18
C GLU A 192 5.88 -17.66 1.26
N LEU A 193 5.44 -17.47 2.50
CA LEU A 193 6.29 -17.64 3.67
C LEU A 193 5.97 -18.96 4.34
N ILE A 194 7.01 -19.73 4.64
CA ILE A 194 6.97 -20.93 5.48
C ILE A 194 7.49 -20.50 6.85
N VAL A 195 6.65 -20.57 7.86
CA VAL A 195 6.93 -20.03 9.20
C VAL A 195 6.91 -21.16 10.21
N ASP A 196 8.03 -21.39 10.87
CA ASP A 196 8.18 -22.31 11.99
C ASP A 196 8.29 -21.51 13.30
N ASP A 197 7.25 -21.57 14.12
CA ASP A 197 7.21 -20.90 15.44
C ASP A 197 7.78 -21.76 16.59
N GLY A 198 8.41 -22.90 16.25
CA GLY A 198 8.94 -23.90 17.19
C GLY A 198 7.88 -24.88 17.71
N ASN A 199 6.59 -24.60 17.50
CA ASN A 199 5.48 -25.51 17.83
C ASN A 199 4.77 -26.04 16.58
N SER A 200 4.67 -25.21 15.54
CA SER A 200 3.95 -25.50 14.31
C SER A 200 4.56 -24.81 13.10
N ILE A 201 4.47 -25.47 11.96
CA ILE A 201 4.84 -24.91 10.65
C ILE A 201 3.57 -24.44 9.94
N LYS A 202 3.56 -23.19 9.47
CA LYS A 202 2.43 -22.55 8.76
C LYS A 202 2.89 -21.89 7.47
N ASN A 203 2.06 -21.96 6.44
CA ASN A 203 2.31 -21.33 5.15
C ASN A 203 1.41 -20.11 4.93
N TYR A 204 2.00 -18.99 4.53
CA TYR A 204 1.31 -17.73 4.26
C TYR A 204 1.51 -17.35 2.79
N MET A 205 0.44 -17.41 2.00
CA MET A 205 0.50 -17.09 0.57
C MET A 205 0.47 -15.58 0.31
N TYR A 206 1.29 -15.12 -0.64
CA TYR A 206 1.24 -13.78 -1.20
C TYR A 206 0.60 -13.83 -2.59
N PRO A 207 -0.66 -13.40 -2.75
CA PRO A 207 -1.43 -13.59 -3.99
C PRO A 207 -1.12 -12.51 -5.05
N TYR A 208 0.13 -12.09 -5.17
CA TYR A 208 0.54 -10.99 -6.04
C TYR A 208 1.59 -11.45 -7.06
N TRP A 209 1.51 -10.85 -8.25
CA TRP A 209 2.48 -11.00 -9.33
C TRP A 209 3.19 -9.68 -9.55
N PHE A 210 4.47 -9.74 -9.93
CA PHE A 210 5.34 -8.57 -9.98
C PHE A 210 5.88 -8.38 -11.40
N PRO A 211 5.07 -7.79 -12.31
CA PRO A 211 5.50 -7.57 -13.69
C PRO A 211 6.64 -6.54 -13.74
N PHE A 212 7.57 -6.77 -14.69
CA PHE A 212 8.70 -5.87 -15.00
C PHE A 212 9.70 -5.61 -13.86
N THR A 213 9.62 -6.36 -12.75
CA THR A 213 10.54 -6.23 -11.62
C THR A 213 11.10 -7.61 -11.27
N PRO A 214 12.44 -7.80 -11.27
CA PRO A 214 13.03 -9.06 -10.82
C PRO A 214 12.59 -9.39 -9.40
N TYR A 215 12.27 -10.66 -9.12
CA TYR A 215 11.73 -11.05 -7.83
C TYR A 215 12.67 -10.75 -6.66
N THR A 216 13.99 -10.81 -6.87
CA THR A 216 14.99 -10.41 -5.85
C THR A 216 14.85 -8.95 -5.39
N MET A 217 14.47 -8.03 -6.29
CA MET A 217 14.17 -6.62 -5.94
C MET A 217 12.82 -6.48 -5.24
N VAL A 218 11.86 -7.36 -5.55
CA VAL A 218 10.55 -7.38 -4.92
C VAL A 218 10.67 -7.85 -3.47
N PHE A 219 11.44 -8.92 -3.21
CA PHE A 219 11.60 -9.46 -1.86
C PHE A 219 12.11 -8.39 -0.88
N GLN A 220 13.10 -7.60 -1.30
CA GLN A 220 13.62 -6.47 -0.50
C GLN A 220 12.57 -5.40 -0.19
N ARG A 221 11.56 -5.22 -1.04
CA ARG A 221 10.45 -4.27 -0.83
C ARG A 221 9.32 -4.86 0.00
N LEU A 222 9.06 -6.16 -0.14
CA LEU A 222 8.05 -6.87 0.64
C LEU A 222 8.50 -7.07 2.09
N PHE A 223 9.78 -7.39 2.29
CA PHE A 223 10.37 -7.69 3.60
C PHE A 223 11.59 -6.78 3.87
N PRO A 224 11.42 -5.46 3.91
CA PRO A 224 12.52 -4.51 4.11
C PRO A 224 13.18 -4.64 5.49
N TRP A 225 12.53 -5.33 6.42
CA TRP A 225 13.02 -5.63 7.77
C TRP A 225 13.96 -6.84 7.82
N ALA A 226 14.11 -7.58 6.71
CA ALA A 226 14.86 -8.82 6.66
C ALA A 226 16.16 -8.70 5.85
N ASP A 227 17.20 -9.39 6.31
CA ASP A 227 18.31 -9.84 5.49
C ASP A 227 17.98 -11.25 4.97
N PHE A 228 18.45 -11.57 3.77
CA PHE A 228 18.14 -12.83 3.09
C PHE A 228 19.40 -13.67 2.94
N SER A 229 19.28 -14.96 3.23
CA SER A 229 20.29 -15.98 2.92
C SER A 229 19.64 -17.16 2.22
N ALA A 230 20.45 -17.95 1.51
CA ALA A 230 19.95 -19.16 0.88
C ALA A 230 19.66 -20.22 1.94
N ASP A 231 18.64 -21.03 1.72
CA ASP A 231 18.45 -22.26 2.46
C ASP A 231 19.47 -23.29 1.99
N GLU A 232 20.58 -23.41 2.71
CA GLU A 232 21.70 -24.25 2.30
C GLU A 232 21.30 -25.73 2.15
N ASP A 233 20.37 -26.24 2.96
CA ASP A 233 19.91 -27.63 2.82
C ASP A 233 19.10 -27.81 1.52
N TYR A 234 18.26 -26.83 1.18
CA TYR A 234 17.48 -26.84 -0.07
C TYR A 234 18.36 -26.79 -1.32
N TYR A 235 19.46 -26.02 -1.28
CA TYR A 235 20.34 -25.84 -2.45
C TYR A 235 21.46 -26.88 -2.56
N GLU A 236 21.65 -27.77 -1.58
CA GLU A 236 22.83 -28.65 -1.52
C GLU A 236 23.07 -29.45 -2.80
N GLU A 237 22.06 -30.20 -3.27
CA GLU A 237 22.19 -31.02 -4.48
C GLU A 237 22.46 -30.18 -5.74
N TYR A 238 21.77 -29.04 -5.86
CA TYR A 238 21.91 -28.13 -6.99
C TYR A 238 23.32 -27.53 -7.02
N ASP A 239 23.76 -26.97 -5.90
CA ASP A 239 25.08 -26.36 -5.78
C ASP A 239 26.20 -27.40 -5.97
N GLU A 240 26.02 -28.62 -5.43
CA GLU A 240 27.00 -29.70 -5.59
C GLU A 240 27.15 -30.11 -7.05
N SER A 241 26.06 -30.17 -7.81
CA SER A 241 26.10 -30.53 -9.23
C SER A 241 26.98 -29.56 -10.04
N PHE A 242 26.80 -28.26 -9.85
CA PHE A 242 27.61 -27.23 -10.51
C PHE A 242 29.04 -27.18 -9.97
N TRP A 243 29.22 -27.37 -8.66
CA TRP A 243 30.55 -27.46 -8.08
C TRP A 243 31.34 -28.62 -8.70
N ARG A 244 30.74 -29.81 -8.84
CA ARG A 244 31.39 -30.95 -9.50
C ARG A 244 31.75 -30.66 -10.94
N GLU A 245 30.90 -29.94 -11.68
CA GLU A 245 31.17 -29.56 -13.08
C GLU A 245 32.35 -28.61 -13.22
N TYR A 246 32.47 -27.61 -12.32
CA TYR A 246 33.45 -26.54 -12.47
C TYR A 246 34.73 -26.71 -11.63
N HIS A 247 34.68 -27.48 -10.54
CA HIS A 247 35.75 -27.58 -9.54
C HIS A 247 36.30 -29.00 -9.37
N CYS A 248 35.69 -30.00 -10.01
CA CYS A 248 36.16 -31.38 -9.96
C CYS A 248 36.46 -31.92 -11.36
N PHE A 249 37.44 -32.80 -11.43
CA PHE A 249 37.78 -33.57 -12.61
C PHE A 249 37.44 -35.04 -12.34
N TYR A 250 36.66 -35.66 -13.21
CA TYR A 250 36.34 -37.09 -13.08
C TYR A 250 37.45 -37.94 -13.70
N ASP A 251 38.14 -38.70 -12.85
CA ASP A 251 39.13 -39.68 -13.27
C ASP A 251 38.43 -41.01 -13.61
N LYS A 252 38.52 -41.38 -14.89
CA LYS A 252 37.90 -42.62 -15.39
C LYS A 252 38.72 -43.86 -15.07
N GLU A 253 40.00 -43.73 -14.76
CA GLU A 253 40.88 -44.86 -14.45
C GLU A 253 40.61 -45.39 -13.04
N ASP A 254 40.38 -44.47 -12.09
CA ASP A 254 40.15 -44.78 -10.68
C ASP A 254 38.66 -44.69 -10.27
N ASP A 255 37.77 -44.26 -11.16
CA ASP A 255 36.32 -44.04 -10.89
C ASP A 255 36.08 -43.04 -9.73
N GLU A 256 36.91 -42.01 -9.65
CA GLU A 256 36.89 -41.03 -8.57
C GLU A 256 36.81 -39.58 -9.09
N TRP A 257 36.17 -38.71 -8.31
CA TRP A 257 36.16 -37.27 -8.56
C TRP A 257 37.34 -36.61 -7.83
N LEU A 258 38.25 -36.03 -8.61
CA LEU A 258 39.42 -35.30 -8.10
C LEU A 258 39.09 -33.81 -8.01
N MET A 259 39.19 -33.23 -6.82
CA MET A 259 39.06 -31.78 -6.61
C MET A 259 40.25 -31.05 -7.26
N VAL A 260 39.96 -30.12 -8.17
CA VAL A 260 40.97 -29.30 -8.88
C VAL A 260 40.79 -27.79 -8.65
N GLY A 261 39.69 -27.38 -8.02
CA GLY A 261 39.40 -25.99 -7.64
C GLY A 261 39.14 -25.83 -6.14
N ASP A 262 38.31 -24.83 -5.79
CA ASP A 262 37.81 -24.64 -4.42
C ASP A 262 37.13 -25.91 -3.86
N SER A 263 37.21 -26.11 -2.54
CA SER A 263 36.35 -27.07 -1.86
C SER A 263 34.87 -26.67 -1.96
N PHE A 264 33.95 -27.63 -1.76
CA PHE A 264 32.51 -27.35 -1.85
C PHE A 264 32.07 -26.20 -0.93
N GLU A 265 32.56 -26.17 0.31
CA GLU A 265 32.26 -25.10 1.28
C GLU A 265 32.80 -23.72 0.86
N GLU A 266 34.00 -23.67 0.29
CA GLU A 266 34.59 -22.42 -0.22
C GLU A 266 33.84 -21.91 -1.44
N TYR A 267 33.37 -22.81 -2.31
CA TYR A 267 32.51 -22.49 -3.44
C TYR A 267 31.17 -21.90 -2.96
N ARG A 268 30.46 -22.60 -2.05
CA ARG A 268 29.18 -22.15 -1.50
C ARG A 268 29.25 -20.74 -0.90
N ARG A 269 30.31 -20.43 -0.15
CA ARG A 269 30.53 -19.11 0.45
C ARG A 269 30.64 -17.96 -0.55
N LYS A 270 30.99 -18.25 -1.81
CA LYS A 270 31.11 -17.25 -2.89
C LYS A 270 29.81 -17.06 -3.66
N LEU A 271 28.81 -17.93 -3.45
CA LEU A 271 27.52 -17.85 -4.15
C LEU A 271 26.69 -16.67 -3.67
N ASN A 272 25.79 -16.20 -4.53
CA ASN A 272 24.83 -15.16 -4.18
C ASN A 272 23.88 -15.68 -3.08
N PRO A 273 23.69 -14.97 -1.95
CA PRO A 273 22.76 -15.37 -0.90
C PRO A 273 21.30 -15.37 -1.34
N MET A 274 20.95 -14.68 -2.43
CA MET A 274 19.61 -14.69 -3.04
C MET A 274 19.62 -15.41 -4.41
N ARG A 275 20.38 -16.51 -4.51
CA ARG A 275 20.41 -17.37 -5.71
C ARG A 275 19.09 -18.13 -5.90
N SER A 276 18.86 -18.63 -7.11
CA SER A 276 17.71 -19.45 -7.47
C SER A 276 18.14 -20.76 -8.13
N VAL A 277 17.31 -21.79 -8.02
CA VAL A 277 17.38 -22.97 -8.90
C VAL A 277 16.79 -22.57 -10.25
N ASP A 278 17.55 -22.75 -11.33
CA ASP A 278 17.06 -22.58 -12.69
C ASP A 278 16.49 -23.89 -13.24
N HIS A 279 15.18 -23.88 -13.51
CA HIS A 279 14.49 -24.99 -14.16
C HIS A 279 14.44 -24.76 -15.67
N SER A 280 15.48 -25.25 -16.35
CA SER A 280 15.59 -25.25 -17.82
C SER A 280 15.47 -23.86 -18.47
N GLY A 281 15.88 -22.80 -17.77
CA GLY A 281 15.80 -21.42 -18.25
C GLY A 281 14.38 -20.85 -18.28
N GLU A 282 13.37 -21.55 -17.76
CA GLU A 282 11.97 -21.12 -17.80
C GLU A 282 11.46 -20.60 -16.46
N VAL A 283 11.88 -21.22 -15.36
CA VAL A 283 11.41 -20.91 -14.00
C VAL A 283 12.60 -20.79 -13.06
N ALA A 284 12.68 -19.64 -12.37
CA ALA A 284 13.59 -19.46 -11.25
C ALA A 284 12.86 -19.77 -9.94
N GLU A 285 13.39 -20.68 -9.14
CA GLU A 285 12.84 -21.07 -7.83
C GLU A 285 13.78 -20.63 -6.70
N TYR A 286 13.21 -19.95 -5.71
CA TYR A 286 13.90 -19.34 -4.59
C TYR A 286 13.45 -19.98 -3.29
N MET A 287 14.40 -20.38 -2.44
CA MET A 287 14.18 -20.79 -1.06
C MET A 287 15.12 -20.00 -0.15
N LEU A 288 14.62 -18.94 0.47
CA LEU A 288 15.44 -17.99 1.23
C LEU A 288 15.08 -18.04 2.71
N VAL A 289 16.07 -18.08 3.59
CA VAL A 289 15.90 -17.89 5.02
C VAL A 289 15.93 -16.39 5.32
N LEU A 290 14.92 -15.89 6.03
CA LEU A 290 14.83 -14.49 6.44
C LEU A 290 15.41 -14.34 7.85
N SER A 291 16.28 -13.35 8.03
CA SER A 291 16.82 -12.97 9.34
C SER A 291 16.58 -11.50 9.60
N LEU A 292 16.46 -11.10 10.87
CA LEU A 292 16.24 -9.69 11.19
C LEU A 292 17.46 -8.85 10.76
N ASN A 293 17.21 -7.76 10.04
CA ASN A 293 18.23 -6.73 9.81
C ASN A 293 18.16 -5.64 10.91
N GLU A 294 18.92 -4.56 10.75
CA GLU A 294 18.91 -3.45 11.72
C GLU A 294 17.54 -2.76 11.82
N LEU A 295 16.84 -2.58 10.70
CA LEU A 295 15.50 -2.01 10.66
C LEU A 295 14.51 -2.89 11.43
N GLY A 296 14.49 -4.20 11.17
CA GLY A 296 13.60 -5.14 11.86
C GLY A 296 13.81 -5.13 13.38
N ARG A 297 15.07 -5.26 13.83
CA ARG A 297 15.41 -5.17 15.26
C ARG A 297 15.01 -3.85 15.90
N SER A 298 15.22 -2.74 15.19
CA SER A 298 14.90 -1.40 15.69
C SER A 298 13.39 -1.17 15.75
N PHE A 299 12.65 -1.63 14.74
CA PHE A 299 11.20 -1.54 14.69
C PHE A 299 10.54 -2.26 15.87
N LEU A 300 10.99 -3.47 16.21
CA LEU A 300 10.45 -4.20 17.37
C LEU A 300 10.65 -3.42 18.69
N LYS A 301 11.83 -2.81 18.87
CA LYS A 301 12.11 -1.95 20.05
C LYS A 301 11.24 -0.71 20.10
N VAL A 302 11.10 0.00 18.97
CA VAL A 302 10.25 1.20 18.88
C VAL A 302 8.80 0.82 19.11
N ASN A 303 8.31 -0.25 18.47
CA ASN A 303 6.95 -0.73 18.64
C ASN A 303 6.65 -1.07 20.11
N ASP A 304 7.54 -1.78 20.81
CA ASP A 304 7.39 -2.09 22.24
C ASP A 304 7.31 -0.80 23.09
N PHE A 305 8.13 0.20 22.79
CA PHE A 305 8.10 1.49 23.48
C PHE A 305 6.79 2.25 23.26
N VAL A 306 6.33 2.39 22.01
CA VAL A 306 5.10 3.14 21.69
C VAL A 306 3.82 2.41 22.10
N SER A 307 3.88 1.08 22.29
CA SER A 307 2.75 0.28 22.79
C SER A 307 2.50 0.46 24.30
N LYS A 308 3.45 1.05 25.04
CA LYS A 308 3.35 1.30 26.49
C LYS A 308 2.77 2.69 26.77
N ASN A 309 1.96 2.80 27.82
CA ASN A 309 1.37 4.08 28.22
C ASN A 309 2.45 5.01 28.81
N GLN A 310 2.63 6.21 28.23
CA GLN A 310 3.76 7.09 28.55
C GLN A 310 3.35 8.16 29.58
N ALA A 311 4.02 8.17 30.74
CA ALA A 311 3.69 9.04 31.88
C ALA A 311 3.78 10.56 31.59
N TYR A 312 4.51 10.97 30.56
CA TYR A 312 4.78 12.38 30.23
C TYR A 312 4.32 12.80 28.83
N ALA A 313 3.37 12.09 28.21
CA ALA A 313 2.88 12.42 26.86
C ALA A 313 2.38 13.89 26.73
N ASN A 314 1.95 14.49 27.84
CA ASN A 314 1.44 15.85 27.92
C ASN A 314 2.51 16.92 28.23
N ALA A 315 3.75 16.54 28.53
CA ALA A 315 4.84 17.48 28.82
C ALA A 315 5.47 17.98 27.50
N ARG A 316 4.72 18.78 26.75
CA ARG A 316 5.22 19.44 25.54
C ARG A 316 5.78 20.82 25.88
N PRO A 317 6.92 21.23 25.30
CA PRO A 317 7.39 22.61 25.38
C PRO A 317 6.28 23.54 24.90
N LYS A 318 6.00 24.59 25.67
CA LYS A 318 5.13 25.68 25.21
C LYS A 318 6.00 26.63 24.41
N GLU A 319 5.51 27.09 23.26
CA GLU A 319 6.18 28.16 22.51
C GLU A 319 6.17 29.44 23.37
N ASP A 320 7.33 30.11 23.44
CA ASP A 320 7.53 31.41 24.12
C ASP A 320 7.07 32.59 23.25
#